data_AF-A0A443R6K6-F1
#
_entry.id   AF-A0A443R6K6-F1
#
_cell.length_a   1.000
_cell.length_b   1.000
_cell.length_c   1.000
_cell.angle_alpha   90.00
_cell.angle_beta   90.00
_cell.angle_gamma   90.00
#
_symmetry.space_group_name_H-M   'P 1'
#
loop_
_entity.id
_entity.type
_entity.pdbx_description
1 polymer ?
#
loop_
_entity_poly.entity_id
_entity_poly.type
_entity_poly.pdbx_seq_one_letter_code
_entity_poly.pdbx_strand_id
1 'polypeptide(L)' 'MKVGIQGMEEDDLRYVTISYVDDHTYEVIYEVTRSGYFIIFVRYGDWNVADSPFICKVTF' A
#
# COMPACT_ATOMS: atom_id res chain seq x y z
N MET A 1 0.48 -5.25 11.80
CA MET A 1 0.18 -4.19 10.82
C MET A 1 -0.71 -4.76 9.72
N LYS A 2 -1.62 -3.96 9.17
CA LYS A 2 -2.42 -4.32 7.99
C LYS A 2 -2.25 -3.24 6.92
N VAL A 3 -2.11 -3.67 5.68
CA VAL A 3 -1.99 -2.77 4.52
C VAL A 3 -3.04 -3.17 3.49
N GLY A 4 -3.77 -2.18 2.98
CA GLY A 4 -4.68 -2.32 1.85
C GLY A 4 -4.26 -1.36 0.76
N ILE A 5 -4.29 -1.80 -0.50
CA ILE A 5 -4.02 -0.96 -1.66
C ILE A 5 -5.23 -1.04 -2.57
N GLN A 6 -5.72 0.12 -3.01
CA GLN A 6 -6.88 0.23 -3.88
C GLN A 6 -6.51 1.00 -5.15
N GLY A 7 -6.66 0.34 -6.30
CA GLY A 7 -6.55 0.93 -7.63
C GLY A 7 -7.92 1.37 -8.18
N MET A 8 -7.98 1.64 -9.47
CA MET A 8 -9.23 1.99 -10.16
C MET A 8 -10.02 0.74 -10.53
N GLU A 9 -9.32 -0.35 -10.88
CA GLU A 9 -9.87 -1.66 -11.22
C GLU A 9 -9.34 -2.74 -10.27
N GLU A 10 -10.06 -3.87 -10.16
CA GLU A 10 -9.66 -4.99 -9.28
C GLU A 10 -8.34 -5.66 -9.72
N ASP A 11 -8.00 -5.64 -11.02
CA ASP A 11 -6.80 -6.27 -11.60
C ASP A 11 -5.61 -5.29 -11.75
N ASP A 12 -5.69 -4.09 -11.15
CA ASP A 12 -4.60 -3.11 -11.20
C ASP A 12 -3.37 -3.52 -10.35
N LEU A 13 -3.54 -4.48 -9.43
CA LEU A 13 -2.52 -4.96 -8.51
C LEU A 13 -2.11 -6.39 -8.83
N ARG A 14 -0.82 -6.59 -9.12
CA ARG A 14 -0.28 -7.91 -9.40
C ARG A 14 0.04 -8.68 -8.12
N TYR A 15 0.73 -8.05 -7.18
CA TYR A 15 0.98 -8.61 -5.84
C TYR A 15 1.36 -7.51 -4.85
N VAL A 16 1.25 -7.86 -3.56
CA VAL A 16 1.69 -7.06 -2.43
C VAL A 16 2.46 -7.95 -1.46
N THR A 17 3.65 -7.53 -1.06
CA THR A 17 4.45 -8.18 -0.02
C THR A 17 4.72 -7.22 1.13
N ILE A 18 4.65 -7.72 2.36
CA ILE A 18 4.90 -6.96 3.57
C ILE A 18 6.00 -7.67 4.35
N SER A 19 7.13 -6.99 4.53
CA SER A 19 8.31 -7.49 5.25
C SER A 19 8.54 -6.66 6.51
N TYR A 20 8.83 -7.30 7.64
CA TYR A 20 9.33 -6.59 8.82
C TYR A 20 10.84 -6.41 8.68
N VAL A 21 11.32 -5.17 8.76
CA VAL A 21 12.74 -4.85 8.50
C VAL A 21 13.50 -4.70 9.80
N ASP A 22 13.04 -3.82 10.69
CA ASP A 22 13.67 -3.53 11.98
C ASP A 22 12.70 -2.74 12.88
N ASP A 23 13.04 -2.52 14.16
CA ASP A 23 12.35 -1.70 15.19
C ASP A 23 11.17 -0.82 14.68
N HIS A 24 10.00 -1.46 14.50
CA HIS A 24 8.74 -0.86 14.01
C HIS A 24 8.69 -0.35 12.55
N THR A 25 9.71 -0.65 11.76
CA THR A 25 9.80 -0.44 10.32
C THR A 25 9.31 -1.66 9.56
N TYR A 26 8.31 -1.45 8.70
CA TYR A 26 7.80 -2.44 7.77
C TYR A 26 8.00 -1.94 6.34
N GLU A 27 8.46 -2.82 5.48
CA GLU A 27 8.57 -2.58 4.05
C GLU A 27 7.34 -3.16 3.35
N VAL A 28 6.71 -2.35 2.51
CA VAL A 28 5.58 -2.74 1.68
C VAL A 28 5.99 -2.58 0.23
N ILE A 29 6.04 -3.69 -0.50
CA ILE A 29 6.33 -3.70 -1.94
C ILE A 29 5.05 -4.12 -2.64
N TYR A 30 4.67 -3.37 -3.67
CA TYR A 30 3.51 -3.67 -4.50
C TYR A 30 3.85 -3.48 -5.97
N GLU A 31 3.37 -4.39 -6.81
CA GLU A 31 3.51 -4.30 -8.26
C GLU A 31 2.15 -3.98 -8.88
N VAL A 32 2.09 -2.90 -9.68
CA VAL A 32 0.89 -2.48 -10.39
C VAL A 32 1.00 -2.77 -11.88
N THR A 33 -0.14 -3.06 -12.51
CA THR A 33 -0.22 -3.37 -13.94
C THR A 33 -0.56 -2.15 -14.79
N ARG A 34 -1.04 -1.06 -14.17
CA ARG A 34 -1.50 0.16 -14.87
C ARG A 34 -1.05 1.44 -14.15
N SER A 35 -0.83 2.49 -14.94
CA SER A 35 -0.56 3.82 -14.43
C SER A 35 -1.86 4.44 -13.91
N GLY A 36 -1.79 5.15 -12.80
CA GLY A 36 -2.98 5.71 -12.16
C GLY A 36 -2.72 6.21 -10.75
N TYR A 37 -3.81 6.55 -10.08
CA TYR A 37 -3.79 6.90 -8.66
C TYR A 37 -4.19 5.69 -7.83
N PHE A 38 -3.41 5.43 -6.78
CA PHE A 38 -3.62 4.33 -5.85
C PHE A 38 -3.77 4.90 -4.44
N ILE A 39 -4.71 4.34 -3.68
CA ILE A 39 -4.91 4.68 -2.28
C ILE A 39 -4.32 3.55 -1.44
N ILE A 40 -3.39 3.90 -0.55
CA ILE A 40 -2.70 2.96 0.33
C ILE A 40 -3.17 3.22 1.76
N PHE A 41 -3.83 2.23 2.35
CA PHE A 41 -4.31 2.23 3.72
C PHE A 41 -3.34 1.45 4.60
N VAL A 42 -2.86 2.06 5.68
CA VAL A 42 -1.95 1.42 6.62
C VAL A 42 -2.50 1.52 8.05
N ARG A 43 -2.60 0.38 8.73
CA ARG A 43 -3.10 0.28 10.11
C ARG A 43 -2.16 -0.49 11.02
N TYR A 44 -2.05 -0.01 12.25
CA TYR A 44 -1.37 -0.70 13.35
C TYR A 44 -2.37 -0.99 14.47
N GLY A 45 -2.68 -2.28 14.68
CA GLY A 45 -3.85 -2.68 15.48
C GLY A 45 -5.14 -2.22 14.79
N ASP A 46 -5.99 -1.53 15.54
CA ASP A 46 -7.27 -0.99 15.06
C ASP A 46 -7.18 0.47 14.58
N TRP A 47 -6.00 1.09 14.68
CA TRP A 47 -5.78 2.51 14.37
C TRP A 47 -5.06 2.70 13.04
N ASN A 48 -5.44 3.75 12.30
CA ASN A 48 -4.66 4.20 11.16
C ASN A 48 -3.33 4.79 11.66
N VAL A 49 -2.25 4.51 10.93
CA VAL A 49 -0.98 5.22 11.19
C VAL A 49 -1.11 6.68 10.77
N ALA A 50 -0.19 7.53 11.23
CA ALA A 50 -0.13 8.91 10.80
C ALA A 50 -0.12 9.00 9.26
N ASP A 51 -0.87 9.96 8.72
CA ASP A 51 -1.01 10.24 7.30
C ASP A 51 -1.63 9.12 6.44
N SER A 52 -2.04 8.00 7.03
CA SER A 52 -2.87 7.02 6.33
C SER A 52 -4.33 7.52 6.24
N PRO A 53 -4.95 7.49 5.04
CA PRO A 53 -4.45 6.88 3.81
C PRO A 53 -3.52 7.76 2.97
N PHE A 54 -2.58 7.12 2.28
CA PHE A 54 -1.66 7.75 1.34
C PHE A 54 -2.20 7.67 -0.10
N ILE A 55 -1.97 8.71 -0.90
CA ILE A 55 -2.30 8.72 -2.34
C ILE A 55 -1.00 8.66 -3.13
N CYS A 56 -0.83 7.62 -3.94
CA CYS A 56 0.33 7.42 -4.79
C CYS A 56 -0.05 7.53 -6.26
N LYS A 57 0.70 8.29 -7.06
CA LYS A 57 0.54 8.35 -8.51
C LYS A 57 1.64 7.51 -9.18
N VAL A 58 1.24 6.48 -9.92
CA VAL A 58 2.17 5.65 -10.70
C VAL A 58 2.14 6.05 -12.17
N THR A 59 3.31 6.20 -12.76
CA THR A 59 3.54 6.51 -14.18
C THR A 59 4.66 5.62 -14.71
N PHE A 60 4.56 5.14 -15.96
CA PHE A 60 5.58 4.33 -16.64
C PHE A 60 6.36 5.14 -17.67
#